data_AF-A0A8T6SGX9-F1
#
_entry.id   AF-A0A8T6SGX9-F1
#
_cell.length_a   1.000
_cell.length_b   1.000
_cell.length_c   1.000
_cell.angle_alpha   90.00
_cell.angle_beta   90.00
_cell.angle_gamma   90.00
#
_symmetry.space_group_name_H-M   'P 1'
#
loop_
_entity.id
_entity.type
_entity.pdbx_description
1 polymer ?
#
loop_
_entity_poly.entity_id
_entity_poly.type
_entity_poly.pdbx_seq_one_letter_code
_entity_poly.pdbx_strand_id
1 'polypeptide(L)'
;VCNKASFFLCFEDLLQFRLGLEPAISWSLAGRTMMFDVRKHKWDTDILNAVGLSPKQLAKPFPSGSMIGRIDAKTSRDLGLSENAFVVTGGHDQPCSALGAGVTEPGMAMYATGTVECITPAFTEPIFSDDLRKNNLCTYDYTIRDMYTTVAFSLTGG
;
A
#
# COMPACT_ATOMS: atom_id res chain seq x y z
N VAL A 1 16.43 -17.50 -8.75
CA VAL A 1 15.01 -17.48 -8.31
C VAL A 1 14.26 -16.35 -9.01
N CYS A 2 14.75 -15.11 -8.98
CA CYS A 2 14.07 -13.96 -9.59
C CYS A 2 13.76 -14.09 -11.10
N ASN A 3 14.71 -14.61 -11.90
CA ASN A 3 14.53 -14.73 -13.37
C ASN A 3 13.50 -15.79 -13.81
N LYS A 4 12.91 -16.55 -12.87
CA LYS A 4 11.86 -17.54 -13.15
C LYS A 4 10.51 -17.16 -12.54
N ALA A 5 10.46 -16.07 -11.76
CA ALA A 5 9.23 -15.64 -11.11
C ALA A 5 8.36 -14.86 -12.11
N SER A 6 7.11 -15.30 -12.29
CA SER A 6 6.14 -14.59 -13.12
C SER A 6 5.67 -13.28 -12.45
N PHE A 7 5.57 -13.27 -11.12
CA PHE A 7 5.12 -12.12 -10.34
C PHE A 7 5.90 -11.96 -9.03
N PHE A 8 6.05 -10.72 -8.58
CA PHE A 8 6.43 -10.33 -7.22
C PHE A 8 5.27 -9.54 -6.63
N LEU A 9 4.60 -10.15 -5.65
CA LEU A 9 3.39 -9.59 -5.06
C LEU A 9 3.59 -9.34 -3.56
N CYS A 10 3.03 -8.25 -3.05
CA CYS A 10 2.82 -8.07 -1.62
C CYS A 10 1.58 -8.88 -1.17
N PHE A 11 1.22 -8.79 0.11
CA PHE A 11 0.10 -9.58 0.65
C PHE A 11 -1.26 -9.18 0.07
N GLU A 12 -1.47 -7.89 -0.20
CA GLU A 12 -2.73 -7.36 -0.74
C GLU A 12 -3.04 -7.96 -2.13
N ASP A 13 -2.10 -7.81 -3.04
CA ASP A 13 -2.16 -8.26 -4.43
C ASP A 13 -2.01 -9.77 -4.57
N LEU A 14 -1.26 -10.44 -3.66
CA LEU A 14 -1.27 -11.90 -3.58
C LEU A 14 -2.66 -12.44 -3.22
N LEU A 15 -3.34 -11.83 -2.24
CA LEU A 15 -4.69 -12.24 -1.85
C LEU A 15 -5.66 -12.12 -3.04
N GLN A 16 -5.61 -10.99 -3.75
CA GLN A 16 -6.43 -10.78 -4.94
C GLN A 16 -6.15 -11.83 -6.02
N PHE A 17 -4.88 -12.11 -6.30
CA PHE A 17 -4.49 -13.16 -7.25
C PHE A 17 -5.02 -14.53 -6.84
N ARG A 18 -4.97 -14.85 -5.54
CA ARG A 18 -5.49 -16.12 -5.00
C ARG A 18 -7.01 -16.22 -5.01
N LEU A 19 -7.72 -15.10 -5.06
CA LEU A 19 -9.16 -15.02 -5.27
C LEU A 19 -9.56 -15.08 -6.77
N GLY A 20 -8.60 -15.30 -7.67
CA GLY A 20 -8.85 -15.41 -9.12
C GLY A 20 -8.98 -14.06 -9.83
N LEU A 21 -8.55 -12.97 -9.19
CA LEU A 21 -8.57 -11.63 -9.77
C LEU A 21 -7.19 -11.27 -10.33
N GLU A 22 -7.17 -10.34 -11.29
CA GLU A 22 -5.92 -9.70 -11.71
C GLU A 22 -5.32 -8.92 -10.52
N PRO A 23 -4.03 -9.12 -10.20
CA PRO A 23 -3.43 -8.52 -9.01
C PRO A 23 -3.29 -7.01 -9.15
N ALA A 24 -3.81 -6.30 -8.16
CA ALA A 24 -3.72 -4.86 -8.02
C ALA A 24 -3.20 -4.47 -6.64
N ILE A 25 -2.38 -3.42 -6.61
CA ILE A 25 -1.75 -2.93 -5.38
C ILE A 25 -2.20 -1.50 -5.11
N SER A 26 -2.54 -1.20 -3.87
CA SER A 26 -2.82 0.17 -3.45
C SER A 26 -1.59 1.07 -3.58
N TRP A 27 -1.77 2.35 -3.91
CA TRP A 27 -0.65 3.32 -3.98
C TRP A 27 0.12 3.40 -2.66
N SER A 28 -0.58 3.35 -1.54
CA SER A 28 0.06 3.36 -0.22
C SER A 28 0.96 2.14 0.01
N LEU A 29 0.55 0.94 -0.41
CA LEU A 29 1.40 -0.25 -0.32
C LEU A 29 2.51 -0.26 -1.39
N ALA A 30 2.22 0.20 -2.61
CA ALA A 30 3.20 0.32 -3.68
C ALA A 30 4.37 1.25 -3.28
N GLY A 31 4.08 2.36 -2.59
CA GLY A 31 5.08 3.26 -2.05
C GLY A 31 6.05 2.62 -1.05
N ARG A 32 5.67 1.49 -0.44
CA ARG A 32 6.53 0.73 0.49
C ARG A 32 7.49 -0.24 -0.18
N THR A 33 7.39 -0.39 -1.50
CA THR A 33 8.26 -1.30 -2.27
C THR A 33 9.60 -0.69 -2.67
N MET A 34 9.75 0.64 -2.53
CA MET A 34 10.87 1.43 -3.07
C MET A 34 10.97 1.42 -4.61
N MET A 35 9.99 0.85 -5.33
CA MET A 35 9.96 0.77 -6.79
C MET A 35 8.91 1.69 -7.45
N PHE A 36 8.14 2.42 -6.64
CA PHE A 36 6.99 3.21 -7.08
C PHE A 36 7.29 4.72 -6.99
N ASP A 37 6.99 5.44 -8.08
CA ASP A 37 7.04 6.90 -8.10
C ASP A 37 5.73 7.46 -7.52
N VAL A 38 5.79 7.90 -6.26
CA VAL A 38 4.67 8.48 -5.49
C VAL A 38 4.11 9.76 -6.14
N ARG A 39 4.91 10.49 -6.94
CA ARG A 39 4.43 11.72 -7.60
C ARG A 39 3.69 11.42 -8.90
N LYS A 40 4.12 10.37 -9.62
CA LYS A 40 3.55 9.99 -10.92
C LYS A 40 2.56 8.82 -10.84
N HIS A 41 2.41 8.24 -9.65
CA HIS A 41 1.59 7.07 -9.36
C HIS A 41 1.78 5.90 -10.31
N LYS A 42 3.05 5.61 -10.64
CA LYS A 42 3.44 4.51 -11.52
C LYS A 42 4.74 3.87 -11.04
N TRP A 43 4.97 2.63 -11.46
CA TRP A 43 6.27 1.99 -11.26
C TRP A 43 7.40 2.79 -11.92
N ASP A 44 8.49 2.97 -11.19
CA ASP A 44 9.68 3.67 -11.66
C ASP A 44 10.53 2.74 -12.52
N THR A 45 10.61 3.03 -13.82
CA THR A 45 11.30 2.17 -14.78
C THR A 45 12.80 2.10 -14.56
N ASP A 46 13.42 3.16 -14.03
CA ASP A 46 14.87 3.20 -13.84
C ASP A 46 15.25 2.33 -12.65
N ILE A 47 14.49 2.41 -11.56
CA ILE A 47 14.65 1.53 -10.40
C ILE A 47 14.41 0.07 -10.81
N LEU A 48 13.33 -0.21 -11.53
CA LEU A 48 13.01 -1.56 -11.97
C LEU A 48 14.09 -2.15 -12.88
N ASN A 49 14.60 -1.38 -13.84
CA ASN A 49 15.70 -1.80 -14.70
C ASN A 49 16.97 -2.08 -13.88
N ALA A 50 17.28 -1.24 -12.88
CA ALA A 50 18.44 -1.41 -12.02
C ALA A 50 18.39 -2.72 -11.19
N VAL A 51 17.20 -3.19 -10.83
CA VAL A 51 17.01 -4.46 -10.11
C VAL A 51 16.62 -5.64 -11.02
N GLY A 52 16.62 -5.44 -12.35
CA GLY A 52 16.33 -6.49 -13.33
C GLY A 52 14.87 -6.95 -13.35
N LEU A 53 13.93 -6.07 -13.01
CA LEU A 53 12.49 -6.35 -13.00
C LEU A 53 11.76 -5.60 -14.12
N SER A 54 10.68 -6.22 -14.61
CA SER A 54 9.72 -5.56 -15.50
C SER A 54 8.48 -5.12 -14.74
N PRO A 55 7.84 -3.99 -15.08
CA PRO A 55 6.52 -3.62 -14.54
C PRO A 55 5.46 -4.71 -14.71
N LYS A 56 5.59 -5.58 -15.72
CA LYS A 56 4.68 -6.71 -15.97
C LYS A 56 4.77 -7.81 -14.92
N GLN A 57 5.85 -7.84 -14.13
CA GLN A 57 6.03 -8.79 -13.03
C GLN A 57 5.49 -8.24 -11.71
N LEU A 58 4.89 -7.05 -11.70
CA LEU A 58 4.32 -6.41 -10.52
C LEU A 58 2.82 -6.21 -10.72
N ALA A 59 2.08 -6.15 -9.61
CA ALA A 59 0.68 -5.78 -9.62
C ALA A 59 0.47 -4.36 -10.19
N LYS A 60 -0.70 -4.11 -10.79
CA LYS A 60 -1.02 -2.77 -11.30
C LYS A 60 -1.37 -1.84 -10.13
N PRO A 61 -0.79 -0.63 -10.04
CA PRO A 61 -1.06 0.29 -8.93
C PRO A 61 -2.40 1.03 -9.11
N PHE A 62 -3.16 1.15 -8.02
CA PHE A 62 -4.42 1.90 -7.96
C PHE A 62 -4.54 2.68 -6.64
N PRO A 63 -5.35 3.76 -6.59
CA PRO A 63 -5.71 4.40 -5.32
C PRO A 63 -6.36 3.41 -4.37
N SER A 64 -6.12 3.54 -3.05
CA SER A 64 -6.85 2.79 -2.03
C SER A 64 -8.38 2.90 -2.21
N GLY A 65 -9.11 1.81 -1.93
CA GLY A 65 -10.56 1.71 -2.15
C GLY A 65 -11.02 1.51 -3.61
N SER A 66 -10.12 1.35 -4.58
CA SER A 66 -10.49 1.11 -5.98
C SER A 66 -11.06 -0.29 -6.18
N MET A 67 -12.22 -0.39 -6.85
CA MET A 67 -12.82 -1.68 -7.26
C MET A 67 -11.93 -2.44 -8.24
N ILE A 68 -11.54 -3.66 -7.89
CA ILE A 68 -10.67 -4.53 -8.71
C ILE A 68 -11.47 -5.57 -9.47
N GLY A 69 -12.46 -6.17 -8.83
CA GLY A 69 -13.28 -7.19 -9.47
C GLY A 69 -14.23 -7.90 -8.52
N ARG A 70 -15.06 -8.77 -9.09
CA ARG A 70 -15.99 -9.63 -8.35
C ARG A 70 -15.38 -11.02 -8.18
N ILE A 71 -15.50 -11.56 -6.98
CA ILE A 71 -15.09 -12.94 -6.70
C ILE A 71 -16.11 -13.85 -7.40
N ASP A 72 -15.66 -14.94 -8.01
CA ASP A 72 -16.58 -15.87 -8.66
C ASP A 72 -17.52 -16.51 -7.63
N ALA A 73 -18.70 -16.97 -8.09
CA ALA A 73 -19.73 -17.47 -7.20
C ALA A 73 -19.31 -18.71 -6.41
N LYS A 74 -18.44 -19.56 -6.98
CA LYS A 74 -17.95 -20.76 -6.29
C LYS A 74 -17.03 -20.35 -5.14
N THR A 75 -16.02 -19.54 -5.41
CA THR A 75 -15.09 -19.04 -4.37
C THR A 75 -15.83 -18.22 -3.31
N SER A 76 -16.81 -17.41 -3.70
CA SER A 76 -17.63 -16.64 -2.76
C SER A 76 -18.36 -17.54 -1.78
N ARG A 77 -19.03 -18.61 -2.26
CA ARG A 77 -19.70 -19.59 -1.40
C ARG A 77 -18.72 -20.36 -0.52
N ASP A 78 -17.59 -20.78 -1.07
CA ASP A 78 -16.55 -21.52 -0.34
C ASP A 78 -16.00 -20.67 0.84
N LEU A 79 -15.98 -19.33 0.71
CA LEU A 79 -15.54 -18.39 1.74
C LEU A 79 -16.69 -17.86 2.64
N GLY A 80 -17.94 -18.27 2.41
CA GLY A 80 -19.10 -17.74 3.14
C GLY A 80 -19.42 -16.27 2.84
N LEU A 81 -18.99 -15.75 1.69
CA LEU A 81 -19.25 -14.39 1.23
C LEU A 81 -20.52 -14.34 0.36
N SER A 82 -21.07 -13.14 0.19
CA SER A 82 -22.13 -12.88 -0.79
C SER A 82 -21.65 -13.24 -2.20
N GLU A 83 -22.52 -13.79 -3.04
CA GLU A 83 -22.21 -14.00 -4.47
C GLU A 83 -22.00 -12.67 -5.24
N ASN A 84 -22.40 -11.55 -4.64
CA ASN A 84 -22.13 -10.21 -5.14
C ASN A 84 -20.87 -9.58 -4.51
N ALA A 85 -20.08 -10.36 -3.76
CA ALA A 85 -18.84 -9.87 -3.14
C ALA A 85 -17.86 -9.39 -4.21
N PHE A 86 -17.21 -8.29 -3.89
CA PHE A 86 -16.20 -7.67 -4.72
C PHE A 86 -15.01 -7.28 -3.88
N VAL A 87 -13.86 -7.16 -4.53
CA VAL A 87 -12.60 -6.78 -3.90
C VAL A 87 -12.25 -5.37 -4.31
N VAL A 88 -11.81 -4.59 -3.33
CA VAL A 88 -11.20 -3.28 -3.54
C VAL A 88 -9.73 -3.35 -3.11
N THR A 89 -8.89 -2.47 -3.66
CA THR A 89 -7.56 -2.26 -3.09
C THR A 89 -7.66 -1.77 -1.65
N GLY A 90 -6.80 -2.28 -0.79
CA GLY A 90 -6.65 -1.85 0.58
C GLY A 90 -5.62 -0.74 0.71
N GLY A 91 -4.64 -0.94 1.59
CA GLY A 91 -3.56 -0.02 1.86
C GLY A 91 -2.45 -0.68 2.66
N HIS A 92 -1.33 0.03 2.83
CA HIS A 92 -0.38 -0.32 3.89
C HIS A 92 -1.09 -0.27 5.27
N ASP A 93 -0.66 -1.11 6.21
CA ASP A 93 -1.35 -1.32 7.48
C ASP A 93 -1.45 -0.03 8.33
N GLN A 94 -0.39 0.78 8.38
CA GLN A 94 -0.33 2.03 9.15
C GLN A 94 -1.36 3.07 8.69
N PRO A 95 -1.43 3.47 7.39
CA PRO A 95 -2.47 4.39 6.95
C PRO A 95 -3.88 3.78 6.96
N CYS A 96 -4.03 2.45 6.91
CA CYS A 96 -5.33 1.79 7.18
C CYS A 96 -5.75 1.94 8.65
N SER A 97 -4.80 1.74 9.58
CA SER A 97 -5.03 1.91 11.02
C SER A 97 -5.38 3.35 11.35
N ALA A 98 -4.65 4.31 10.78
CA ALA A 98 -4.91 5.73 10.99
C ALA A 98 -6.31 6.13 10.47
N LEU A 99 -6.73 5.63 9.29
CA LEU A 99 -8.08 5.81 8.78
C LEU A 99 -9.13 5.23 9.74
N GLY A 100 -8.91 4.01 10.24
CA GLY A 100 -9.80 3.37 11.23
C GLY A 100 -9.88 4.12 12.56
N ALA A 101 -8.83 4.85 12.93
CA ALA A 101 -8.77 5.71 14.11
C ALA A 101 -9.39 7.11 13.90
N GLY A 102 -9.92 7.41 12.70
CA GLY A 102 -10.56 8.68 12.39
C GLY A 102 -9.61 9.77 11.89
N VAL A 103 -8.37 9.44 11.52
CA VAL A 103 -7.43 10.38 10.89
C VAL A 103 -7.82 10.56 9.42
N THR A 104 -8.83 11.39 9.18
CA THR A 104 -9.44 11.61 7.85
C THR A 104 -9.11 12.94 7.22
N GLU A 105 -8.38 13.81 7.90
CA GLU A 105 -8.02 15.16 7.44
C GLU A 105 -6.53 15.43 7.66
N PRO A 106 -5.91 16.28 6.83
CA PRO A 106 -4.54 16.73 7.02
C PRO A 106 -4.33 17.42 8.38
N GLY A 107 -3.13 17.29 8.95
CA GLY A 107 -2.79 17.86 10.26
C GLY A 107 -3.20 16.98 11.44
N MET A 108 -3.90 15.88 11.19
CA MET A 108 -4.12 14.82 12.18
C MET A 108 -3.02 13.75 12.10
N ALA A 109 -2.83 13.03 13.20
CA ALA A 109 -1.94 11.88 13.26
C ALA A 109 -2.51 10.80 14.16
N MET A 110 -2.31 9.55 13.77
CA MET A 110 -2.52 8.43 14.67
C MET A 110 -1.23 8.19 15.45
N TYR A 111 -1.34 8.06 16.77
CA TYR A 111 -0.27 7.57 17.63
C TYR A 111 -0.69 6.24 18.24
N ALA A 112 -0.04 5.17 17.82
CA ALA A 112 -0.26 3.83 18.33
C ALA A 112 0.85 3.47 19.34
N THR A 113 0.45 3.21 20.59
CA THR A 113 1.33 2.82 21.69
C THR A 113 1.21 1.31 21.92
N GLY A 114 1.99 0.52 21.17
CA GLY A 114 2.12 -0.92 21.38
C GLY A 114 3.51 -1.29 21.88
N THR A 115 3.95 -2.52 21.62
CA THR A 115 5.36 -2.93 21.80
C THR A 115 6.34 -2.02 21.07
N VAL A 116 5.88 -1.41 19.98
CA VAL A 116 6.54 -0.36 19.22
C VAL A 116 5.59 0.83 19.21
N GLU A 117 6.14 2.03 19.35
CA GLU A 117 5.38 3.25 19.13
C GLU A 117 5.39 3.61 17.66
N CYS A 118 4.24 4.01 17.13
CA CYS A 118 4.11 4.39 15.73
C CYS A 118 3.28 5.66 15.59
N ILE A 119 3.81 6.64 14.86
CA ILE A 119 3.11 7.88 14.51
C ILE A 119 2.91 7.89 13.00
N THR A 120 1.65 7.98 12.59
CA THR A 120 1.22 8.04 11.18
C THR A 120 0.49 9.37 10.96
N PRO A 121 1.22 10.44 10.58
CA PRO A 121 0.63 11.75 10.30
C PRO A 121 0.06 11.81 8.88
N ALA A 122 -1.07 12.50 8.73
CA ALA A 122 -1.68 12.75 7.43
C ALA A 122 -1.42 14.20 6.97
N PHE A 123 -1.02 14.37 5.72
CA PHE A 123 -0.69 15.68 5.15
C PHE A 123 -1.07 15.80 3.65
N THR A 124 -1.16 17.03 3.12
CA THR A 124 -1.74 17.34 1.80
C THR A 124 -0.78 17.17 0.62
N GLU A 125 0.54 17.23 0.85
CA GLU A 125 1.53 17.21 -0.22
C GLU A 125 2.67 16.24 0.12
N PRO A 126 3.25 15.54 -0.85
CA PRO A 126 4.32 14.61 -0.56
C PRO A 126 5.60 15.37 -0.18
N ILE A 127 6.00 15.27 1.09
CA ILE A 127 7.19 15.92 1.64
C ILE A 127 8.43 15.09 1.32
N PHE A 128 9.41 15.65 0.62
CA PHE A 128 10.73 15.05 0.43
C PHE A 128 11.78 15.99 0.99
N SER A 129 12.42 15.61 2.09
CA SER A 129 13.46 16.41 2.73
C SER A 129 14.69 15.58 3.07
N ASP A 130 15.84 16.25 3.20
CA ASP A 130 17.05 15.60 3.67
C ASP A 130 16.91 15.05 5.09
N ASP A 131 16.10 15.67 5.93
CA ASP A 131 15.86 15.20 7.29
C ASP A 131 15.06 13.89 7.29
N LEU A 132 13.98 13.79 6.50
CA LEU A 132 13.25 12.53 6.34
C LEU A 132 14.18 11.43 5.80
N ARG A 133 14.98 11.75 4.78
CA ARG A 133 15.94 10.81 4.19
C ARG A 133 16.99 10.33 5.19
N LYS A 134 17.61 11.23 5.96
CA LYS A 134 18.64 10.90 6.98
C LYS A 134 18.08 10.03 8.10
N ASN A 135 16.79 10.21 8.43
CA ASN A 135 16.10 9.44 9.47
C ASN A 135 15.38 8.19 8.93
N ASN A 136 15.62 7.81 7.67
CA ASN A 136 15.00 6.65 7.02
C ASN A 136 13.46 6.68 7.05
N LEU A 137 12.89 7.87 6.94
CA LEU A 137 11.45 8.11 6.85
C LEU A 137 11.09 8.37 5.39
N CYS A 138 10.30 7.48 4.80
CA CYS A 138 9.78 7.68 3.45
C CYS A 138 8.46 8.45 3.47
N THR A 139 8.15 9.11 2.35
CA THR A 139 6.83 9.67 2.09
C THR A 139 6.12 8.84 1.04
N TYR A 140 4.86 8.51 1.29
CA TYR A 140 4.03 7.71 0.40
C TYR A 140 2.56 8.06 0.56
N ASP A 141 1.71 7.59 -0.35
CA ASP A 141 0.28 7.85 -0.34
C ASP A 141 -0.39 7.38 0.97
N TYR A 142 -1.32 8.17 1.46
CA TYR A 142 -2.26 7.77 2.49
C TYR A 142 -3.40 6.94 1.88
N THR A 143 -4.31 6.42 2.70
CA THR A 143 -5.48 5.65 2.23
C THR A 143 -6.58 6.55 1.64
N ILE A 144 -6.66 7.80 2.07
CA ILE A 144 -7.53 8.82 1.44
C ILE A 144 -6.76 9.45 0.27
N ARG A 145 -7.46 9.63 -0.85
CA ARG A 145 -6.90 10.22 -2.07
C ARG A 145 -6.39 11.65 -1.80
N ASP A 146 -5.32 12.02 -2.48
CA ASP A 146 -4.67 13.34 -2.39
C ASP A 146 -4.13 13.67 -0.98
N MET A 147 -3.95 12.63 -0.16
CA MET A 147 -3.27 12.71 1.13
C MET A 147 -2.07 11.79 1.13
N TYR A 148 -1.07 12.17 1.93
CA TYR A 148 0.20 11.48 2.05
C TYR A 148 0.54 11.27 3.51
N THR A 149 1.46 10.35 3.76
CA THR A 149 1.92 10.01 5.09
C THR A 149 3.41 9.70 5.10
N THR A 150 3.98 9.77 6.28
CA THR A 150 5.18 9.02 6.64
C THR A 150 4.84 8.09 7.80
N VAL A 151 5.79 7.29 8.26
CA VAL A 151 5.62 6.45 9.44
C VAL A 151 6.86 6.62 10.29
N ALA A 152 6.73 7.37 11.37
CA ALA A 152 7.75 7.44 12.40
C ALA A 152 7.49 6.33 13.41
N PHE A 153 8.53 5.61 13.82
CA PHE A 153 8.40 4.54 14.80
C PHE A 153 9.56 4.54 15.78
N SER A 154 9.29 4.08 17.00
CA SER A 154 10.29 3.80 18.03
C SER A 154 10.21 2.33 18.40
N LEU A 155 11.34 1.62 18.31
CA LEU A 155 11.44 0.19 18.65
C LEU A 155 11.29 -0.10 20.14
N THR A 156 11.31 0.94 20.97
CA THR A 156 10.95 0.87 22.39
C THR A 156 9.59 1.51 22.56
N GLY A 157 8.58 0.70 22.88
CA GLY A 157 7.24 1.15 23.26
C GLY A 157 6.73 0.39 24.48
N GLY A 158 5.73 0.98 25.15
CA GLY A 158 5.13 0.46 26.38
C GLY A 158 4.90 1.55 27.43
#